data_AF-A0A950ZPQ2-F1
#
_entry.id   AF-A0A950ZPQ2-F1
#
_cell.length_a   1.000
_cell.length_b   1.000
_cell.length_c   1.000
_cell.angle_alpha   90.00
_cell.angle_beta   90.00
_cell.angle_gamma   90.00
#
_symmetry.space_group_name_H-M   'P 1'
#
loop_
_entity.id
_entity.type
_entity.pdbx_description
1 polymer ?
#
loop_
_entity_poly.entity_id
_entity_poly.type
_entity_poly.pdbx_seq_one_letter_code
_entity_poly.pdbx_strand_id
1 'polypeptide(L)'
;MHAALESPADRVAQNGSAEATRTRSASDAHLSSTAATGLAIAALLVIVSVSLADGLLSSTVAYERDTTVFYYPLMSWAAQQLRQGTFPLWSPQFFGGYPLFADGEVGLGYPPALLALITFSPDRALVALRLMHLWVAALGAFALARSWRLPRSSAVLAGTVFALGSFLQAQIHHENIVRTAAWLPLLLACVEHALQAMQPRRKVGWIACSVLVLGLAGLSLHSQMLAIDLIALGLYGVARWLVAPSGLPASGWRRLGAIVGVCAPVVLLGLGMAAVQLVPLLELAGFSPRGSGIPYADSAAYSLTLP
;
A
#
# COMPACT_ATOMS: atom_id res chain seq x y z
N MET A 1 -71.81 8.26 3.73
CA MET A 1 -70.36 8.07 3.49
C MET A 1 -69.62 8.73 4.65
N HIS A 2 -69.45 8.00 5.76
CA HIS A 2 -68.83 8.50 6.99
C HIS A 2 -67.31 8.34 6.86
N ALA A 3 -66.59 9.45 6.60
CA ALA A 3 -65.14 9.49 6.77
C ALA A 3 -64.85 9.60 8.28
N ALA A 4 -64.38 8.50 8.88
CA ALA A 4 -63.90 8.50 10.25
C ALA A 4 -62.66 9.39 10.33
N LEU A 5 -62.76 10.51 11.05
CA LEU A 5 -61.64 11.40 11.34
C LEU A 5 -60.76 10.69 12.39
N GLU A 6 -59.64 10.11 11.95
CA GLU A 6 -58.62 9.57 12.86
C GLU A 6 -58.20 10.62 13.88
N SER A 7 -58.12 10.22 15.16
CA SER A 7 -57.74 11.15 16.22
C SER A 7 -56.27 11.57 16.08
N PRO A 8 -55.89 12.79 16.50
CA PRO A 8 -54.51 13.25 16.47
C PRO A 8 -53.53 12.31 17.19
N ALA A 9 -53.99 11.60 18.23
CA ALA A 9 -53.20 10.65 18.99
C ALA A 9 -52.86 9.39 18.18
N ASP A 10 -53.81 8.89 17.38
CA ASP A 10 -53.61 7.72 16.51
C ASP A 10 -52.62 8.00 15.39
N ARG A 11 -52.62 9.23 14.85
CA ARG A 11 -51.65 9.68 13.84
C ARG A 11 -50.23 9.79 14.39
N VAL A 12 -50.07 10.28 15.62
CA VAL A 12 -48.76 10.36 16.29
C VAL A 12 -48.22 8.96 16.59
N ALA A 13 -49.07 8.04 17.05
CA ALA A 13 -48.69 6.65 17.30
C ALA A 13 -48.31 5.90 16.00
N GLN A 14 -49.08 6.06 14.92
CA GLN A 14 -48.77 5.48 13.62
C GLN A 14 -47.46 6.03 13.04
N ASN A 15 -47.24 7.35 13.09
CA ASN A 15 -45.99 7.96 12.63
C ASN A 15 -44.78 7.48 13.45
N GLY A 16 -44.92 7.37 14.78
CA GLY A 16 -43.87 6.83 15.66
C GLY A 16 -43.53 5.37 15.34
N SER A 17 -44.53 4.53 15.07
CA SER A 17 -44.30 3.12 14.68
C SER A 17 -43.65 2.99 13.29
N ALA A 18 -44.03 3.86 12.34
CA ALA A 18 -43.47 3.86 10.99
C ALA A 18 -42.01 4.33 10.99
N GLU A 19 -41.68 5.33 11.81
CA GLU A 19 -40.32 5.84 12.00
C GLU A 19 -39.43 4.83 12.73
N ALA A 20 -39.94 4.15 13.76
CA ALA A 20 -39.26 3.03 14.43
C ALA A 20 -39.00 1.85 13.47
N THR A 21 -39.94 1.55 12.57
CA THR A 21 -39.76 0.47 11.59
C THR A 21 -38.74 0.82 10.51
N ARG A 22 -38.73 2.07 10.02
CA ARG A 22 -37.72 2.57 9.07
C ARG A 22 -36.32 2.60 9.65
N THR A 23 -36.17 3.07 10.90
CA THR A 23 -34.88 3.12 11.58
C THR A 23 -34.31 1.72 11.82
N ARG A 24 -35.16 0.75 12.22
CA ARG A 24 -34.78 -0.66 12.36
C ARG A 24 -34.37 -1.29 11.03
N SER A 25 -35.16 -1.11 9.97
CA SER A 25 -34.84 -1.59 8.62
C SER A 25 -33.52 -1.02 8.08
N ALA A 26 -33.25 0.26 8.30
CA ALA A 26 -31.99 0.89 7.90
C ALA A 26 -30.79 0.37 8.71
N SER A 27 -30.98 0.10 10.00
CA SER A 27 -29.96 -0.53 10.86
C SER A 27 -29.64 -1.96 10.41
N ASP A 28 -30.65 -2.76 10.13
CA ASP A 28 -30.49 -4.15 9.65
C ASP A 28 -29.82 -4.20 8.26
N ALA A 29 -30.19 -3.28 7.36
CA ALA A 29 -29.55 -3.13 6.05
C ALA A 29 -28.07 -2.69 6.18
N HIS A 30 -27.75 -1.81 7.14
CA HIS A 30 -26.37 -1.42 7.41
C HIS A 30 -25.55 -2.59 7.96
N LEU A 31 -26.08 -3.31 8.97
CA LEU A 31 -25.42 -4.47 9.58
C LEU A 31 -25.13 -5.57 8.57
N SER A 32 -26.10 -5.92 7.71
CA SER A 32 -25.92 -6.90 6.64
C SER A 32 -24.88 -6.45 5.59
N SER A 33 -24.85 -5.16 5.25
CA SER A 33 -23.86 -4.58 4.33
C SER A 33 -22.43 -4.59 4.91
N THR A 34 -22.29 -4.34 6.22
CA THR A 34 -21.01 -4.44 6.93
C THR A 34 -20.55 -5.90 7.01
N ALA A 35 -21.43 -6.83 7.40
CA ALA A 35 -21.11 -8.25 7.46
C ALA A 35 -20.66 -8.81 6.10
N ALA A 36 -21.35 -8.45 5.01
CA ALA A 36 -20.97 -8.84 3.66
C ALA A 36 -19.59 -8.30 3.24
N THR A 37 -19.22 -7.11 3.73
CA THR A 37 -17.89 -6.53 3.46
C THR A 37 -16.81 -7.25 4.27
N GLY A 38 -17.10 -7.58 5.54
CA GLY A 38 -16.21 -8.38 6.37
C GLY A 38 -15.96 -9.77 5.77
N LEU A 39 -17.00 -10.45 5.28
CA LEU A 39 -16.88 -11.74 4.60
C LEU A 39 -16.03 -11.65 3.33
N ALA A 40 -16.21 -10.60 2.51
CA ALA A 40 -15.41 -10.41 1.30
C ALA A 40 -13.93 -10.18 1.62
N ILE A 41 -13.63 -9.38 2.65
CA ILE A 41 -12.27 -9.15 3.14
C ILE A 41 -11.67 -10.45 3.68
N ALA A 42 -12.41 -11.20 4.51
CA ALA A 42 -11.96 -12.46 5.06
C ALA A 42 -11.65 -13.48 3.95
N ALA A 43 -12.54 -13.62 2.96
CA ALA A 43 -12.32 -14.48 1.80
C ALA A 43 -11.05 -14.08 1.03
N LEU A 44 -10.85 -12.78 0.81
CA LEU A 44 -9.66 -12.27 0.12
C LEU A 44 -8.36 -12.57 0.89
N LEU A 45 -8.35 -12.35 2.21
CA LEU A 45 -7.19 -12.66 3.04
C LEU A 45 -6.89 -14.16 3.04
N VAL A 46 -7.91 -15.02 3.11
CA VAL A 46 -7.75 -16.48 3.00
C VAL A 46 -7.16 -16.87 1.66
N ILE A 47 -7.69 -16.35 0.54
CA ILE A 47 -7.17 -16.62 -0.81
C ILE A 47 -5.67 -16.29 -0.91
N VAL A 48 -5.27 -15.12 -0.40
CA VAL A 48 -3.86 -14.69 -0.41
C VAL A 48 -3.00 -15.54 0.53
N SER A 49 -3.49 -15.87 1.72
CA SER A 49 -2.75 -16.72 2.67
C SER A 49 -2.51 -18.12 2.13
N VAL A 50 -3.45 -18.67 1.36
CA VAL A 50 -3.31 -20.00 0.76
C VAL A 50 -2.14 -20.04 -0.23
N SER A 51 -1.82 -18.95 -0.94
CA SER A 51 -0.67 -18.92 -1.86
C SER A 51 0.70 -19.01 -1.15
N LEU A 52 0.73 -18.82 0.17
CA LEU A 52 1.91 -18.94 1.03
C LEU A 52 1.72 -20.02 2.12
N ALA A 53 0.76 -20.93 1.95
CA ALA A 53 0.41 -21.92 2.97
C ALA A 53 1.61 -22.74 3.42
N ASP A 54 2.48 -23.17 2.50
CA ASP A 54 3.67 -23.94 2.83
C ASP A 54 4.59 -23.18 3.78
N GLY A 55 4.89 -21.91 3.50
CA GLY A 55 5.75 -21.09 4.37
C GLY A 55 5.09 -20.70 5.70
N LEU A 56 3.77 -20.65 5.75
CA LEU A 56 3.04 -20.38 6.99
C LEU A 56 3.02 -21.61 7.90
N LEU A 57 2.71 -22.77 7.34
CA LEU A 57 2.51 -24.01 8.08
C LEU A 57 3.82 -24.75 8.39
N SER A 58 4.87 -24.50 7.62
CA SER A 58 6.20 -25.09 7.83
C SER A 58 7.27 -24.01 8.02
N SER A 59 8.51 -24.39 8.30
CA SER A 59 9.66 -23.47 8.36
C SER A 59 10.32 -23.31 6.99
N THR A 60 9.53 -23.34 5.91
CA THR A 60 10.05 -23.21 4.55
C THR A 60 9.93 -21.77 4.06
N VAL A 61 10.96 -21.31 3.37
CA VAL A 61 10.94 -20.04 2.64
C VAL A 61 11.02 -20.39 1.16
N ALA A 62 10.16 -19.79 0.34
CA ALA A 62 10.19 -20.02 -1.10
C ALA A 62 11.60 -19.74 -1.64
N TYR A 63 12.17 -20.77 -2.28
CA TYR A 63 13.56 -20.78 -2.73
C TYR A 63 13.75 -19.90 -3.96
N GLU A 64 14.72 -19.00 -3.87
CA GLU A 64 15.28 -18.26 -4.97
C GLU A 64 16.72 -17.86 -4.59
N ARG A 65 17.59 -17.63 -5.59
CA ARG A 65 19.02 -17.38 -5.38
C ARG A 65 19.25 -16.16 -4.48
N ASP A 66 18.61 -15.02 -4.74
CA ASP A 66 18.76 -13.81 -3.94
C ASP A 66 18.21 -13.98 -2.52
N THR A 67 17.13 -14.75 -2.36
CA THR A 67 16.64 -15.09 -1.01
C THR A 67 17.73 -15.81 -0.20
N THR A 68 18.44 -16.76 -0.81
CA THR A 68 19.43 -17.58 -0.10
C THR A 68 20.80 -16.93 0.07
N VAL A 69 21.28 -16.19 -0.93
CA VAL A 69 22.64 -15.62 -0.92
C VAL A 69 22.68 -14.17 -0.43
N PHE A 70 21.56 -13.45 -0.47
CA PHE A 70 21.49 -12.03 -0.13
C PHE A 70 20.55 -11.76 1.05
N TYR A 71 19.22 -11.92 0.87
CA TYR A 71 18.25 -11.48 1.87
C TYR A 71 18.34 -12.26 3.19
N TYR A 72 18.34 -13.59 3.15
CA TYR A 72 18.36 -14.42 4.36
C TYR A 72 19.61 -14.19 5.24
N PRO A 73 20.86 -14.26 4.73
CA PRO A 73 22.03 -14.05 5.57
C PRO A 73 22.09 -12.61 6.10
N LEU A 74 21.71 -11.63 5.29
CA LEU A 74 21.75 -10.22 5.68
C LEU A 74 20.70 -9.87 6.73
N MET A 75 19.47 -10.37 6.57
CA MET A 75 18.42 -10.25 7.59
C MET A 75 18.79 -11.00 8.87
N SER A 76 19.44 -12.17 8.77
CA SER A 76 19.91 -12.93 9.92
C SER A 76 20.92 -12.14 10.75
N TRP A 77 21.92 -11.55 10.09
CA TRP A 77 22.91 -10.71 10.74
C TRP A 77 22.27 -9.44 11.32
N ALA A 78 21.45 -8.73 10.54
CA ALA A 78 20.77 -7.52 11.01
C ALA A 78 19.87 -7.79 12.23
N ALA A 79 19.13 -8.89 12.24
CA ALA A 79 18.30 -9.30 13.37
C ALA A 79 19.15 -9.62 14.62
N GLN A 80 20.32 -10.23 14.46
CA GLN A 80 21.25 -10.45 15.57
C GLN A 80 21.72 -9.12 16.18
N GLN A 81 22.15 -8.16 15.35
CA GLN A 81 22.59 -6.85 15.81
C GLN A 81 21.46 -6.11 16.57
N LEU A 82 20.26 -6.08 16.00
CA LEU A 82 19.10 -5.43 16.60
C LEU A 82 18.74 -6.04 17.96
N ARG A 83 18.75 -7.38 18.08
CA ARG A 83 18.47 -8.07 19.35
C ARG A 83 19.55 -7.87 20.41
N GLN A 84 20.77 -7.49 20.00
CA GLN A 84 21.85 -7.07 20.89
C GLN A 84 21.79 -5.57 21.24
N GLY A 85 20.74 -4.85 20.83
CA GLY A 85 20.59 -3.41 21.08
C GLY A 85 21.45 -2.53 20.17
N THR A 86 22.03 -3.10 19.11
CA THR A 86 22.86 -2.37 18.15
C THR A 86 22.08 -2.13 16.87
N PHE A 87 21.85 -0.87 16.52
CA PHE A 87 21.22 -0.52 15.24
C PHE A 87 22.28 -0.58 14.10
N PRO A 88 22.13 -1.49 13.11
CA PRO A 88 23.22 -1.79 12.17
C PRO A 88 23.30 -0.77 11.03
N LEU A 89 23.97 0.35 11.29
CA LEU A 89 24.26 1.37 10.26
C LEU A 89 25.31 0.90 9.24
N TRP A 90 26.31 0.16 9.71
CA TRP A 90 27.44 -0.34 8.94
C TRP A 90 27.62 -1.84 9.18
N SER A 91 27.90 -2.60 8.13
CA SER A 91 28.18 -4.04 8.19
C SER A 91 29.63 -4.33 7.81
N PRO A 92 30.42 -5.00 8.68
CA PRO A 92 31.77 -5.45 8.34
C PRO A 92 31.77 -6.72 7.46
N GLN A 93 30.60 -7.29 7.16
CA GLN A 93 30.48 -8.59 6.49
C GLN A 93 30.75 -8.54 4.98
N PHE A 94 30.78 -7.34 4.38
CA PHE A 94 30.94 -7.16 2.94
C PHE A 94 32.16 -6.30 2.64
N PHE A 95 33.08 -6.80 1.80
CA PHE A 95 34.16 -6.02 1.20
C PHE A 95 35.00 -5.15 2.18
N GLY A 96 35.17 -5.60 3.43
CA GLY A 96 35.87 -4.81 4.47
C GLY A 96 35.02 -3.73 5.15
N GLY A 97 33.77 -3.55 4.71
CA GLY A 97 32.75 -2.72 5.32
C GLY A 97 31.75 -2.19 4.29
N TYR A 98 30.48 -2.08 4.68
CA TYR A 98 29.40 -1.63 3.81
C TYR A 98 28.32 -0.84 4.57
N PRO A 99 27.84 0.30 4.05
CA PRO A 99 26.84 1.14 4.72
C PRO A 99 25.43 0.54 4.57
N LEU A 100 25.17 -0.54 5.32
CA LEU A 100 23.95 -1.33 5.25
C LEU A 100 22.67 -0.51 5.40
N PHE A 101 22.66 0.44 6.35
CA PHE A 101 21.48 1.28 6.52
C PHE A 101 21.26 2.16 5.31
N ALA A 102 22.30 2.74 4.71
CA ALA A 102 22.15 3.64 3.57
C ALA A 102 21.68 2.93 2.29
N ASP A 103 22.16 1.71 2.06
CA ASP A 103 21.70 0.86 0.95
C ASP A 103 20.22 0.46 1.08
N GLY A 104 19.80 0.13 2.31
CA GLY A 104 18.39 0.01 2.67
C GLY A 104 17.63 -1.17 2.09
N GLU A 105 18.29 -2.12 1.43
CA GLU A 105 17.70 -3.36 0.92
C GLU A 105 17.01 -4.20 2.01
N VAL A 106 17.57 -4.21 3.23
CA VAL A 106 16.95 -4.84 4.41
C VAL A 106 15.71 -4.06 4.87
N GLY A 107 15.70 -2.75 4.60
CA GLY A 107 14.78 -1.71 5.05
C GLY A 107 14.68 -1.61 6.57
N LEU A 108 15.81 -1.32 7.19
CA LEU A 108 15.93 -1.01 8.61
C LEU A 108 15.17 0.27 9.00
N GLY A 109 14.98 1.20 8.06
CA GLY A 109 14.10 2.37 8.23
C GLY A 109 12.61 2.06 8.12
N TYR A 110 12.22 0.85 7.71
CA TYR A 110 10.83 0.45 7.51
C TYR A 110 10.26 -0.27 8.75
N PRO A 111 9.30 0.31 9.48
CA PRO A 111 8.86 -0.23 10.78
C PRO A 111 8.36 -1.68 10.75
N PRO A 112 7.60 -2.15 9.74
CA PRO A 112 7.20 -3.55 9.68
C PRO A 112 8.38 -4.53 9.58
N ALA A 113 9.43 -4.18 8.82
CA ALA A 113 10.63 -5.01 8.75
C ALA A 113 11.41 -4.97 10.07
N LEU A 114 11.58 -3.79 10.67
CA LEU A 114 12.25 -3.67 11.96
C LEU A 114 11.56 -4.51 13.04
N LEU A 115 10.23 -4.43 13.13
CA LEU A 115 9.43 -5.23 14.04
C LEU A 115 9.59 -6.72 13.74
N ALA A 116 9.51 -7.14 12.47
CA ALA A 116 9.65 -8.54 12.11
C ALA A 116 11.03 -9.12 12.49
N LEU A 117 12.11 -8.37 12.29
CA LEU A 117 13.47 -8.81 12.61
C LEU A 117 13.73 -8.92 14.12
N ILE A 118 13.09 -8.08 14.93
CA ILE A 118 13.20 -8.15 16.40
C ILE A 118 12.34 -9.29 16.97
N THR A 119 11.18 -9.54 16.37
CA THR A 119 10.16 -10.44 16.93
C THR A 119 10.28 -11.89 16.46
N PHE A 120 10.69 -12.10 15.21
CA PHE A 120 10.71 -13.42 14.58
C PHE A 120 12.13 -13.91 14.25
N SER A 121 12.27 -15.22 14.04
CA SER A 121 13.45 -15.77 13.36
C SER A 121 13.48 -15.28 11.90
N PRO A 122 14.65 -15.18 11.25
CA PRO A 122 14.76 -14.58 9.91
C PRO A 122 13.89 -15.26 8.84
N ASP A 123 13.76 -16.58 8.87
CA ASP A 123 12.87 -17.37 8.01
C ASP A 123 11.40 -16.96 8.20
N ARG A 124 10.96 -16.85 9.46
CA ARG A 124 9.60 -16.44 9.80
C ARG A 124 9.35 -14.96 9.50
N ALA A 125 10.34 -14.11 9.67
CA ALA A 125 10.27 -12.69 9.31
C ALA A 125 10.03 -12.53 7.79
N LEU A 126 10.76 -13.28 6.96
CA LEU A 126 10.58 -13.27 5.50
C LEU A 126 9.15 -13.67 5.10
N VAL A 127 8.66 -14.81 5.60
CA VAL A 127 7.30 -15.27 5.29
C VAL A 127 6.25 -14.27 5.78
N ALA A 128 6.39 -13.78 7.02
CA ALA A 128 5.45 -12.84 7.60
C ALA A 128 5.40 -11.52 6.83
N LEU A 129 6.57 -10.99 6.42
CA LEU A 129 6.65 -9.78 5.61
C LEU A 129 6.04 -10.00 4.22
N ARG A 130 6.39 -11.08 3.52
CA ARG A 130 5.80 -11.40 2.20
C ARG A 130 4.27 -11.46 2.29
N LEU A 131 3.73 -12.20 3.27
CA LEU A 131 2.28 -12.29 3.47
C LEU A 131 1.66 -10.93 3.78
N MET A 132 2.27 -10.16 4.69
CA MET A 132 1.77 -8.84 5.07
C MET A 132 1.68 -7.91 3.85
N HIS A 133 2.69 -7.88 2.98
CA HIS A 133 2.66 -7.05 1.78
C HIS A 133 1.63 -7.54 0.76
N LEU A 134 1.46 -8.85 0.58
CA LEU A 134 0.39 -9.36 -0.27
C LEU A 134 -1.00 -9.02 0.27
N TRP A 135 -1.19 -9.04 1.59
CA TRP A 135 -2.43 -8.56 2.22
C TRP A 135 -2.63 -7.06 2.00
N VAL A 136 -1.61 -6.23 2.20
CA VAL A 136 -1.70 -4.78 1.91
C VAL A 136 -2.06 -4.52 0.46
N ALA A 137 -1.43 -5.23 -0.46
CA ALA A 137 -1.68 -5.14 -1.90
C ALA A 137 -3.14 -5.52 -2.24
N ALA A 138 -3.61 -6.65 -1.70
CA ALA A 138 -4.97 -7.14 -1.91
C ALA A 138 -6.02 -6.20 -1.32
N LEU A 139 -5.84 -5.79 -0.06
CA LEU A 139 -6.76 -4.89 0.64
C LEU A 139 -6.77 -3.49 0.03
N GLY A 140 -5.61 -2.98 -0.40
CA GLY A 140 -5.49 -1.72 -1.10
C GLY A 140 -6.26 -1.72 -2.42
N ALA A 141 -6.10 -2.78 -3.23
CA ALA A 141 -6.81 -2.89 -4.50
C ALA A 141 -8.32 -3.11 -4.31
N PHE A 142 -8.71 -3.88 -3.28
CA PHE A 142 -10.09 -3.99 -2.85
C PHE A 142 -10.67 -2.61 -2.46
N ALA A 143 -9.97 -1.86 -1.62
CA ALA A 143 -10.40 -0.53 -1.16
C ALA A 143 -10.52 0.45 -2.33
N LEU A 144 -9.56 0.45 -3.25
CA LEU A 144 -9.58 1.28 -4.47
C LEU A 144 -10.81 0.96 -5.33
N ALA A 145 -11.07 -0.31 -5.63
CA ALA A 145 -12.24 -0.72 -6.40
C ALA A 145 -13.55 -0.31 -5.71
N ARG A 146 -13.62 -0.42 -4.38
CA ARG A 146 -14.77 0.04 -3.59
C ARG A 146 -14.94 1.55 -3.61
N SER A 147 -13.85 2.32 -3.67
CA SER A 147 -13.88 3.79 -3.81
C SER A 147 -14.49 4.25 -5.14
N TRP A 148 -14.38 3.40 -6.18
CA TRP A 148 -15.03 3.58 -7.48
C TRP A 148 -16.47 3.05 -7.53
N ARG A 149 -17.02 2.60 -6.39
CA ARG A 149 -18.36 2.05 -6.24
C ARG A 149 -18.60 0.74 -7.01
N LEU A 150 -17.54 0.03 -7.40
CA LEU A 150 -17.64 -1.30 -8.03
C LEU A 150 -18.18 -2.34 -7.04
N PRO A 151 -18.94 -3.36 -7.49
CA PRO A 151 -19.49 -4.37 -6.58
C PRO A 151 -18.39 -5.16 -5.85
N ARG A 152 -18.75 -5.76 -4.71
CA ARG A 152 -17.79 -6.47 -3.84
C ARG A 152 -17.06 -7.60 -4.57
N SER A 153 -17.74 -8.32 -5.47
CA SER A 153 -17.13 -9.36 -6.30
C SER A 153 -15.99 -8.80 -7.18
N SER A 154 -16.20 -7.66 -7.84
CA SER A 154 -15.16 -6.98 -8.62
C SER A 154 -14.02 -6.48 -7.74
N ALA A 155 -14.32 -6.02 -6.51
CA ALA A 155 -13.28 -5.60 -5.56
C ALA A 155 -12.44 -6.77 -5.05
N VAL A 156 -13.04 -7.92 -4.77
CA VAL A 156 -12.31 -9.15 -4.44
C VAL A 156 -11.45 -9.58 -5.62
N LEU A 157 -11.99 -9.58 -6.84
CA LEU A 157 -11.23 -9.90 -8.04
C LEU A 157 -10.05 -8.95 -8.23
N ALA A 158 -10.24 -7.64 -8.06
CA ALA A 158 -9.16 -6.65 -8.15
C ALA A 158 -8.06 -6.90 -7.09
N GLY A 159 -8.46 -7.17 -5.85
CA GLY A 159 -7.55 -7.54 -4.77
C GLY A 159 -6.72 -8.78 -5.10
N THR A 160 -7.38 -9.85 -5.55
CA THR A 160 -6.73 -11.10 -5.93
C THR A 160 -5.79 -10.91 -7.11
N VAL A 161 -6.22 -10.23 -8.17
CA VAL A 161 -5.41 -10.01 -9.38
C VAL A 161 -4.19 -9.14 -9.09
N PHE A 162 -4.31 -8.13 -8.24
CA PHE A 162 -3.17 -7.29 -7.90
C PHE A 162 -2.16 -8.06 -7.04
N ALA A 163 -2.60 -8.72 -5.96
CA ALA A 163 -1.72 -9.44 -5.05
C ALA A 163 -1.11 -10.71 -5.67
N LEU A 164 -1.90 -11.48 -6.42
CA LEU A 164 -1.49 -12.75 -7.02
C LEU A 164 -1.17 -12.64 -8.51
N GLY A 165 -1.10 -11.42 -9.04
CA GLY A 165 -0.72 -11.15 -10.42
C GLY A 165 0.74 -11.49 -10.71
N SER A 166 1.06 -11.68 -11.99
CA SER A 166 2.38 -12.13 -12.43
C SER A 166 3.53 -11.29 -11.89
N PHE A 167 3.38 -9.97 -11.82
CA PHE A 167 4.44 -9.08 -11.35
C PHE A 167 4.81 -9.32 -9.88
N LEU A 168 3.87 -9.23 -8.94
CA LEU A 168 4.18 -9.43 -7.52
C LEU A 168 4.61 -10.86 -7.21
N GLN A 169 4.05 -11.85 -7.91
CA GLN A 169 4.45 -13.24 -7.74
C GLN A 169 5.85 -13.50 -8.31
N ALA A 170 6.18 -12.93 -9.48
CA ALA A 170 7.52 -13.03 -10.05
C ALA A 170 8.55 -12.34 -9.15
N GLN A 171 8.19 -11.21 -8.54
CA GLN A 171 9.10 -10.43 -7.70
C GLN A 171 9.10 -10.84 -6.22
N ILE A 172 8.35 -11.87 -5.80
CA ILE A 172 8.16 -12.20 -4.37
C ILE A 172 9.45 -12.50 -3.60
N HIS A 173 10.54 -12.84 -4.31
CA HIS A 173 11.87 -13.05 -3.75
C HIS A 173 12.71 -11.77 -3.59
N HIS A 174 12.32 -10.68 -4.28
CA HIS A 174 12.90 -9.35 -4.15
C HIS A 174 12.12 -8.56 -3.08
N GLU A 175 12.54 -8.70 -1.82
CA GLU A 175 11.81 -8.14 -0.68
C GLU A 175 11.59 -6.63 -0.79
N ASN A 176 12.59 -5.89 -1.27
CA ASN A 176 12.54 -4.44 -1.47
C ASN A 176 11.47 -4.00 -2.51
N ILE A 177 11.34 -4.74 -3.62
CA ILE A 177 10.42 -4.48 -4.72
C ILE A 177 8.97 -4.72 -4.26
N VAL A 178 8.69 -5.89 -3.70
CA VAL A 178 7.33 -6.24 -3.23
C VAL A 178 6.91 -5.31 -2.10
N ARG A 179 7.81 -5.04 -1.16
CA ARG A 179 7.56 -4.13 -0.03
C ARG A 179 7.15 -2.74 -0.46
N THR A 180 7.72 -2.22 -1.55
CA THR A 180 7.37 -0.91 -2.11
C THR A 180 6.07 -0.98 -2.92
N ALA A 181 6.03 -1.85 -3.93
CA ALA A 181 4.91 -1.94 -4.88
C ALA A 181 3.57 -2.34 -4.25
N ALA A 182 3.59 -3.08 -3.13
CA ALA A 182 2.38 -3.49 -2.42
C ALA A 182 1.54 -2.31 -1.89
N TRP A 183 2.15 -1.15 -1.63
CA TRP A 183 1.47 0.02 -1.09
C TRP A 183 0.69 0.82 -2.13
N LEU A 184 1.05 0.71 -3.41
CA LEU A 184 0.47 1.49 -4.51
C LEU A 184 -1.07 1.51 -4.52
N PRO A 185 -1.79 0.38 -4.50
CA PRO A 185 -3.24 0.43 -4.63
C PRO A 185 -3.90 1.05 -3.40
N LEU A 186 -3.31 0.87 -2.20
CA LEU A 186 -3.78 1.54 -0.99
C LEU A 186 -3.53 3.05 -1.04
N LEU A 187 -2.37 3.49 -1.57
CA LEU A 187 -2.07 4.89 -1.80
C LEU A 187 -3.15 5.54 -2.67
N LEU A 188 -3.46 4.91 -3.81
CA LEU A 188 -4.50 5.41 -4.73
C LEU A 188 -5.88 5.41 -4.06
N ALA A 189 -6.21 4.40 -3.25
CA ALA A 189 -7.48 4.35 -2.53
C ALA A 189 -7.63 5.52 -1.54
N CYS A 190 -6.59 5.78 -0.74
CA CYS A 190 -6.58 6.89 0.22
C CYS A 190 -6.65 8.25 -0.48
N VAL A 191 -5.92 8.44 -1.59
CA VAL A 191 -5.99 9.66 -2.41
C VAL A 191 -7.38 9.85 -3.00
N GLU A 192 -8.00 8.78 -3.51
CA GLU A 192 -9.36 8.83 -4.05
C GLU A 192 -10.38 9.22 -2.98
N HIS A 193 -10.27 8.68 -1.77
CA HIS A 193 -11.10 9.09 -0.64
C HIS A 193 -10.86 10.55 -0.21
N ALA A 194 -9.62 11.04 -0.27
CA ALA A 194 -9.30 12.45 0.00
C ALA A 194 -9.92 13.39 -1.06
N LEU A 195 -9.91 13.00 -2.33
CA LEU A 195 -10.52 13.77 -3.42
C LEU A 195 -12.05 13.83 -3.32
N GLN A 196 -12.69 12.74 -2.89
CA GLN A 196 -14.14 12.66 -2.72
C GLN A 196 -14.65 13.26 -1.39
N ALA A 197 -13.76 13.55 -0.43
CA ALA A 197 -14.15 14.00 0.90
C ALA A 197 -14.71 15.43 0.90
N MET A 198 -16.00 15.56 1.23
CA MET A 198 -16.67 16.86 1.37
C MET A 198 -16.38 17.56 2.70
N GLN A 199 -16.09 16.79 3.75
CA GLN A 199 -15.79 17.31 5.08
C GLN A 199 -14.28 17.57 5.22
N PRO A 200 -13.83 18.78 5.62
CA PRO A 200 -12.40 19.10 5.73
C PRO A 200 -11.62 18.15 6.64
N ARG A 201 -12.19 17.77 7.80
CA ARG A 201 -11.55 16.83 8.73
C ARG A 201 -11.30 15.46 8.10
N ARG A 202 -12.30 14.92 7.38
CA ARG A 202 -12.15 13.64 6.67
C ARG A 202 -11.12 13.75 5.55
N LYS A 203 -11.12 14.86 4.81
CA LYS A 203 -10.13 15.12 3.76
C LYS A 203 -8.71 15.12 4.30
N VAL A 204 -8.46 15.86 5.39
CA VAL A 204 -7.15 15.89 6.06
C VAL A 204 -6.75 14.50 6.57
N GLY A 205 -7.69 13.75 7.15
CA GLY A 205 -7.44 12.37 7.60
C GLY A 205 -6.99 11.45 6.47
N TRP A 206 -7.64 11.53 5.30
CA TRP A 206 -7.24 10.75 4.13
C TRP A 206 -5.93 11.21 3.51
N ILE A 207 -5.64 12.52 3.50
CA ILE A 207 -4.32 13.05 3.10
C ILE A 207 -3.23 12.50 4.04
N ALA A 208 -3.45 12.55 5.35
CA ALA A 208 -2.50 12.02 6.33
C ALA A 208 -2.29 10.50 6.16
N CYS A 209 -3.35 9.76 5.86
CA CYS A 209 -3.26 8.34 5.55
C CYS A 209 -2.44 8.08 4.27
N SER A 210 -2.68 8.85 3.20
CA SER A 210 -1.89 8.76 1.96
C SER A 210 -0.42 9.14 2.18
N VAL A 211 -0.13 10.15 3.00
CA VAL A 211 1.24 10.54 3.41
C VAL A 211 1.94 9.38 4.11
N LEU A 212 1.27 8.74 5.07
CA LEU A 212 1.81 7.58 5.78
C LEU A 212 2.08 6.42 4.82
N VAL A 213 1.14 6.11 3.93
CA VAL A 213 1.28 5.01 2.96
C VAL A 213 2.45 5.27 2.00
N LEU A 214 2.55 6.47 1.42
CA LEU A 214 3.68 6.82 0.56
C LEU A 214 5.00 6.87 1.34
N GLY A 215 4.99 7.36 2.57
CA GLY A 215 6.17 7.35 3.44
C GLY A 215 6.66 5.94 3.73
N LEU A 216 5.75 5.00 4.02
CA LEU A 216 6.08 3.59 4.22
C LEU A 216 6.63 2.93 2.94
N ALA A 217 6.06 3.24 1.77
CA ALA A 217 6.58 2.83 0.46
C ALA A 217 7.93 3.50 0.12
N GLY A 218 8.23 4.67 0.67
CA GLY A 218 9.54 5.30 0.51
C GLY A 218 10.60 4.70 1.44
N LEU A 219 10.21 4.34 2.67
CA LEU A 219 11.08 3.70 3.65
C LEU A 219 11.46 2.25 3.29
N SER A 220 10.68 1.59 2.43
CA SER A 220 10.99 0.26 1.91
C SER A 220 12.15 0.22 0.92
N LEU A 221 12.53 1.39 0.41
CA LEU A 221 13.77 1.68 -0.29
C LEU A 221 14.09 0.88 -1.55
N HIS A 222 13.11 0.73 -2.43
CA HIS A 222 13.39 0.40 -3.83
C HIS A 222 13.09 1.61 -4.73
N SER A 223 14.12 2.39 -5.05
CA SER A 223 14.02 3.69 -5.72
C SER A 223 13.23 3.65 -7.05
N GLN A 224 13.42 2.59 -7.84
CA GLN A 224 12.70 2.41 -9.10
C GLN A 224 11.20 2.17 -8.91
N MET A 225 10.81 1.37 -7.91
CA MET A 225 9.40 1.10 -7.62
C MET A 225 8.74 2.34 -7.01
N LEU A 226 9.44 3.08 -6.15
CA LEU A 226 8.94 4.35 -5.63
C LEU A 226 8.70 5.35 -6.78
N ALA A 227 9.60 5.42 -7.76
CA ALA A 227 9.40 6.25 -8.94
C ALA A 227 8.18 5.79 -9.76
N ILE A 228 7.99 4.48 -9.94
CA ILE A 228 6.80 3.91 -10.59
C ILE A 228 5.53 4.27 -9.84
N ASP A 229 5.52 4.21 -8.51
CA ASP A 229 4.37 4.57 -7.68
C ASP A 229 4.01 6.06 -7.81
N LEU A 230 5.02 6.94 -7.84
CA LEU A 230 4.84 8.38 -8.07
C LEU A 230 4.32 8.66 -9.49
N ILE A 231 4.83 7.96 -10.50
CA ILE A 231 4.33 8.05 -11.88
C ILE A 231 2.88 7.58 -11.93
N ALA A 232 2.55 6.44 -11.31
CA ALA A 232 1.20 5.90 -11.25
C ALA A 232 0.24 6.86 -10.53
N LEU A 233 0.67 7.50 -9.43
CA LEU A 233 -0.10 8.54 -8.76
C LEU A 233 -0.32 9.77 -9.66
N GLY A 234 0.70 10.20 -10.41
CA GLY A 234 0.60 11.29 -11.38
C GLY A 234 -0.38 10.98 -12.50
N LEU A 235 -0.25 9.80 -13.12
CA LEU A 235 -1.16 9.31 -14.16
C LEU A 235 -2.59 9.16 -13.63
N TYR A 236 -2.75 8.68 -12.40
CA TYR A 236 -4.05 8.63 -11.73
C TYR A 236 -4.65 10.03 -11.58
N GLY A 237 -3.86 11.00 -11.11
CA GLY A 237 -4.26 12.42 -11.06
C GLY A 237 -4.70 12.97 -12.41
N VAL A 238 -3.97 12.67 -13.48
CA VAL A 238 -4.36 13.03 -14.87
C VAL A 238 -5.68 12.37 -15.26
N ALA A 239 -5.86 11.08 -14.96
CA ALA A 239 -7.11 10.37 -15.23
C ALA A 239 -8.30 11.01 -14.48
N ARG A 240 -8.13 11.41 -13.21
CA ARG A 240 -9.17 12.13 -12.43
C ARG A 240 -9.39 13.56 -12.91
N TRP A 241 -8.40 14.17 -13.55
CA TRP A 241 -8.56 15.46 -14.18
C TRP A 241 -9.37 15.36 -15.48
N LEU A 242 -9.13 14.33 -16.30
CA LEU A 242 -9.82 14.11 -17.58
C LEU A 242 -11.26 13.60 -17.39
N VAL A 243 -11.41 12.51 -16.66
CA VAL A 243 -12.71 11.91 -16.35
C VAL A 243 -13.21 12.63 -15.10
N ALA A 244 -14.26 13.43 -15.21
CA ALA A 244 -14.81 14.23 -14.10
C ALA A 244 -15.65 13.38 -13.14
N PRO A 245 -15.12 12.79 -12.05
CA PRO A 245 -15.96 12.05 -11.14
C PRO A 245 -16.89 12.96 -10.33
N SER A 246 -17.95 12.34 -9.81
CA SER A 246 -18.77 12.92 -8.75
C SER A 246 -17.89 13.32 -7.56
N GLY A 247 -17.98 14.59 -7.14
CA GLY A 247 -17.26 15.14 -5.98
C GLY A 247 -16.15 16.14 -6.32
N LEU A 248 -15.69 16.19 -7.57
CA LEU A 248 -14.73 17.20 -8.02
C LEU A 248 -15.42 18.39 -8.72
N PRO A 249 -14.78 19.58 -8.74
CA PRO A 249 -15.30 20.73 -9.48
C PRO A 249 -15.49 20.46 -10.98
N ALA A 250 -16.57 21.01 -11.55
CA ALA A 250 -16.86 20.93 -12.98
C ALA A 250 -15.80 21.67 -13.83
N SER A 251 -15.35 22.84 -13.36
CA SER A 251 -14.30 23.64 -14.00
C SER A 251 -12.93 22.93 -13.95
N GLY A 252 -12.27 22.80 -15.11
CA GLY A 252 -11.00 22.08 -15.26
C GLY A 252 -9.86 22.63 -14.38
N TRP A 253 -9.73 23.96 -14.26
CA TRP A 253 -8.70 24.57 -13.41
C TRP A 253 -8.97 24.39 -11.93
N ARG A 254 -10.23 24.50 -11.50
CA ARG A 254 -10.62 24.23 -10.10
C ARG A 254 -10.43 22.74 -9.75
N ARG A 255 -10.69 21.85 -10.70
CA ARG A 255 -10.43 20.41 -10.57
C ARG A 255 -8.94 20.13 -10.42
N LEU A 256 -8.10 20.72 -11.28
CA LEU A 256 -6.66 20.63 -11.20
C LEU A 256 -6.17 21.12 -9.82
N GLY A 257 -6.66 22.27 -9.35
CA GLY A 257 -6.34 22.79 -8.01
C GLY A 257 -6.73 21.84 -6.88
N ALA A 258 -7.87 21.15 -6.98
CA ALA A 258 -8.28 20.17 -5.98
C ALA A 258 -7.39 18.91 -5.98
N ILE A 259 -6.96 18.45 -7.16
CA ILE A 259 -6.06 17.30 -7.33
C ILE A 259 -4.68 17.67 -6.80
N VAL A 260 -4.10 18.79 -7.24
CA VAL A 260 -2.81 19.28 -6.75
C VAL A 260 -2.85 19.52 -5.25
N GLY A 261 -3.92 20.10 -4.72
CA GLY A 261 -4.10 20.33 -3.28
C GLY A 261 -4.19 19.05 -2.42
N VAL A 262 -4.43 17.88 -3.02
CA VAL A 262 -4.34 16.57 -2.35
C VAL A 262 -2.98 15.93 -2.61
N CYS A 263 -2.54 15.85 -3.87
CA CYS A 263 -1.34 15.11 -4.24
C CYS A 263 -0.05 15.79 -3.79
N ALA A 264 0.03 17.13 -3.84
CA ALA A 264 1.24 17.85 -3.45
C ALA A 264 1.65 17.60 -1.99
N PRO A 265 0.77 17.77 -0.97
CA PRO A 265 1.15 17.44 0.41
C PRO A 265 1.43 15.96 0.61
N VAL A 266 0.74 15.06 -0.12
CA VAL A 266 1.03 13.62 -0.07
C VAL A 266 2.46 13.32 -0.51
N VAL A 267 2.86 13.83 -1.67
CA VAL A 267 4.21 13.62 -2.21
C VAL A 267 5.26 14.31 -1.33
N LEU A 268 5.08 15.58 -0.98
CA LEU A 268 6.07 16.34 -0.21
C LEU A 268 6.29 15.75 1.18
N LEU A 269 5.22 15.46 1.92
CA LEU A 269 5.33 14.94 3.28
C LEU A 269 5.67 13.45 3.29
N GLY A 270 5.17 12.66 2.33
CA GLY A 270 5.51 11.25 2.20
C GLY A 270 7.00 11.04 1.88
N LEU A 271 7.53 11.80 0.91
CA LEU A 271 8.97 11.79 0.63
C LEU A 271 9.78 12.40 1.78
N GLY A 272 9.25 13.42 2.46
CA GLY A 272 9.85 13.98 3.67
C GLY A 272 9.99 12.94 4.80
N MET A 273 8.99 12.07 4.99
CA MET A 273 9.07 10.94 5.93
C MET A 273 10.11 9.91 5.48
N ALA A 274 10.14 9.59 4.19
CA ALA A 274 11.09 8.65 3.61
C ALA A 274 12.53 9.20 3.54
N ALA A 275 12.74 10.51 3.75
CA ALA A 275 14.03 11.17 3.65
C ALA A 275 15.10 10.57 4.59
N VAL A 276 14.69 10.04 5.75
CA VAL A 276 15.59 9.33 6.69
C VAL A 276 16.33 8.17 6.02
N GLN A 277 15.73 7.59 4.98
CA GLN A 277 16.24 6.44 4.27
C GLN A 277 16.70 6.81 2.84
N LEU A 278 16.00 7.75 2.18
CA LEU A 278 16.35 8.23 0.83
C LEU A 278 17.62 9.10 0.81
N VAL A 279 17.85 9.95 1.81
CA VAL A 279 19.04 10.84 1.82
C VAL A 279 20.34 10.05 1.93
N PRO A 280 20.48 9.09 2.87
CA PRO A 280 21.68 8.24 2.92
C PRO A 280 21.88 7.41 1.64
N LEU A 281 20.79 6.93 1.02
CA LEU A 281 20.88 6.22 -0.26
C LEU A 281 21.42 7.11 -1.38
N LEU A 282 20.95 8.37 -1.46
CA LEU A 282 21.41 9.32 -2.47
C LEU A 282 22.88 9.67 -2.28
N GLU A 283 23.33 9.82 -1.04
CA GLU A 283 24.75 9.98 -0.71
C GLU A 283 25.56 8.76 -1.16
N LEU A 284 25.12 7.55 -0.79
CA LEU A 284 25.76 6.29 -1.17
C LEU A 284 25.81 6.10 -2.69
N ALA A 285 24.74 6.44 -3.40
CA ALA A 285 24.65 6.35 -4.86
C ALA A 285 25.73 7.20 -5.55
N GLY A 286 26.13 8.32 -4.94
CA GLY A 286 27.23 9.16 -5.43
C GLY A 286 28.60 8.47 -5.44
N PHE A 287 28.80 7.49 -4.55
CA PHE A 287 30.02 6.67 -4.49
C PHE A 287 29.95 5.40 -5.35
N SER A 288 28.80 5.13 -5.97
CA SER A 288 28.65 3.97 -6.85
C SER A 288 29.36 4.21 -8.20
N PRO A 289 29.68 3.15 -8.96
CA PRO A 289 30.18 3.28 -10.33
C PRO A 289 29.23 4.08 -11.26
N ARG A 290 27.97 4.26 -10.85
CA ARG A 290 26.96 5.03 -11.58
C ARG A 290 26.96 6.52 -11.21
N GLY A 291 27.67 6.93 -10.17
CA GLY A 291 27.73 8.32 -9.68
C GLY A 291 28.32 9.30 -10.70
N SER A 292 29.23 8.84 -11.56
CA SER A 292 29.78 9.61 -12.69
C SER A 292 28.91 9.57 -13.95
N GLY A 293 27.73 8.93 -13.90
CA GLY A 293 26.94 8.58 -15.06
C GLY A 293 27.41 7.27 -15.71
N ILE A 294 26.50 6.61 -16.43
CA ILE A 294 26.79 5.41 -17.21
C ILE A 294 26.99 5.83 -18.67
N PRO A 295 28.14 5.53 -19.30
CA PRO A 295 28.34 5.78 -20.72
C PRO A 295 27.23 5.17 -21.58
N TYR A 296 26.94 5.79 -22.72
CA TYR A 296 25.92 5.29 -23.64
C TYR A 296 26.20 3.85 -24.08
N ALA A 297 27.46 3.50 -24.33
CA ALA A 297 27.87 2.16 -24.73
C ALA A 297 27.45 1.09 -23.69
N ASP A 298 27.69 1.35 -22.40
CA ASP A 298 27.29 0.45 -21.32
C ASP A 298 25.76 0.41 -21.15
N SER A 299 25.11 1.56 -21.33
CA SER A 299 23.64 1.66 -21.29
C SER A 299 22.97 0.90 -22.43
N ALA A 300 23.61 0.84 -23.60
CA ALA A 300 23.12 0.17 -24.79
C ALA A 300 23.67 -1.26 -24.94
N ALA A 301 24.49 -1.75 -24.01
CA ALA A 301 25.17 -3.06 -24.12
C ALA A 301 24.19 -4.26 -24.25
N TYR A 302 22.96 -4.10 -23.77
CA TYR A 302 21.87 -5.08 -23.88
C TYR A 302 20.73 -4.62 -24.78
N SER A 303 20.95 -3.58 -25.59
CA SER A 303 19.96 -3.14 -26.58
C SER A 303 19.81 -4.18 -27.68
N LEU A 304 18.62 -4.25 -28.27
CA LEU A 304 18.39 -5.08 -29.46
C LEU A 304 19.34 -4.60 -30.55
N THR A 305 20.31 -5.42 -30.92
CA THR A 305 21.12 -5.18 -32.12
C THR A 305 20.16 -5.16 -33.31
N LEU A 306 20.25 -4.13 -34.15
CA LEU A 306 19.52 -4.10 -35.40
C LEU A 306 19.87 -5.37 -36.21
N PRO A 307 18.86 -6.03 -36.82
CA PRO A 307 19.07 -7.22 -37.62
C PRO A 307 19.95 -6.96 -38.85
#